data_AF-A0A3B8TYH9-F1
#
_entry.id   AF-A0A3B8TYH9-F1
#
_cell.length_a   1.000
_cell.length_b   1.000
_cell.length_c   1.000
_cell.angle_alpha   90.00
_cell.angle_beta   90.00
_cell.angle_gamma   90.00
#
_symmetry.space_group_name_H-M   'P 1'
#
loop_
_entity.id
_entity.type
_entity.pdbx_description
1 polymer ?
#
loop_
_entity_poly.entity_id
_entity_poly.type
_entity_poly.pdbx_seq_one_letter_code
_entity_poly.pdbx_strand_id
1 'polypeptide(L)'
;MKKNFGNIIAFEVNFRLFTFFVLFPIMTCLERLWLIGNKTTVITWDNIIEVIKNPITWIILIVLGILLVAGTMFEQFALYDTLHACKCGQKRTLKQIFSAGFDLISERLKFENLLLLPYTILVLRFGTLTGDVSSVISVIKIPGFILEDFRKHNWEKAAFLCFQVLAIYCFLRWVYSIPVMMEEDETSFKAACKKSAAMTKGKHVIKIGMITLGWLLLVCLLYYAGTAAIVGIWFLLSAWLMPAQTPGFNTFFAERFTPTGTIFYLFFLWVLTPLIASSFMCAYYKRKEQLGESIHEYTEPPHLISRYPALKWVIVVVCAVSLFFSGPKRFA
;
A
#
# COMPACT_ATOMS: atom_id res chain seq x y z
N MET A 1 4.30 -16.90 13.36
CA MET A 1 4.12 -15.44 13.58
C MET A 1 4.64 -14.95 14.94
N LYS A 2 4.28 -15.57 16.09
CA LYS A 2 4.65 -15.09 17.44
C LYS A 2 6.12 -14.69 17.64
N LYS A 3 7.08 -15.40 17.01
CA LYS A 3 8.53 -15.15 17.18
C LYS A 3 9.03 -13.85 16.53
N ASN A 4 8.40 -13.35 15.45
CA ASN A 4 8.87 -12.18 14.70
C ASN A 4 7.84 -11.05 14.61
N PHE A 5 6.67 -11.19 15.26
CA PHE A 5 5.56 -10.24 15.13
C PHE A 5 5.96 -8.79 15.47
N GLY A 6 6.74 -8.59 16.53
CA GLY A 6 7.26 -7.27 16.91
C GLY A 6 8.16 -6.66 15.83
N ASN A 7 9.02 -7.44 15.19
CA ASN A 7 9.90 -6.96 14.13
C ASN A 7 9.14 -6.64 12.83
N ILE A 8 8.07 -7.37 12.53
CA ILE A 8 7.18 -7.09 11.38
C ILE A 8 6.43 -5.78 11.60
N ILE A 9 5.85 -5.56 12.80
CA ILE A 9 5.20 -4.28 13.11
C ILE A 9 6.22 -3.15 13.09
N ALA A 10 7.39 -3.34 13.69
CA ALA A 10 8.45 -2.33 13.65
C ALA A 10 8.83 -1.99 12.20
N PHE A 11 8.94 -2.98 11.31
CA PHE A 11 9.17 -2.74 9.89
C PHE A 11 8.07 -1.87 9.28
N GLU A 12 6.80 -2.24 9.44
CA GLU A 12 5.66 -1.52 8.88
C GLU A 12 5.60 -0.06 9.38
N VAL A 13 5.83 0.15 10.67
CA VAL A 13 5.89 1.50 11.27
C VAL A 13 7.04 2.31 10.68
N ASN A 14 8.25 1.75 10.62
CA ASN A 14 9.41 2.45 10.06
C ASN A 14 9.22 2.76 8.57
N PHE A 15 8.66 1.82 7.81
CA PHE A 15 8.40 1.99 6.38
C PHE A 15 7.33 3.06 6.13
N ARG A 16 6.28 3.12 6.95
CA ARG A 16 5.27 4.18 6.86
C ARG A 16 5.80 5.56 7.22
N LEU A 17 6.64 5.65 8.25
CA LEU A 17 7.35 6.88 8.58
C LEU A 17 8.25 7.32 7.42
N PHE A 18 8.99 6.37 6.82
CA PHE A 18 9.77 6.64 5.61
C PHE A 18 8.88 7.12 4.45
N THR A 19 7.75 6.47 4.19
CA THR A 19 6.80 6.88 3.15
C THR A 19 6.26 8.28 3.41
N PHE A 20 5.95 8.63 4.65
CA PHE A 20 5.42 9.93 5.02
C PHE A 20 6.47 11.05 5.00
N PHE A 21 7.68 10.80 5.50
CA PHE A 21 8.73 11.82 5.62
C PHE A 21 9.66 11.91 4.40
N VAL A 22 9.70 10.88 3.56
CA VAL A 22 10.61 10.81 2.41
C VAL A 22 9.83 10.71 1.11
N LEU A 23 8.98 9.69 0.93
CA LEU A 23 8.28 9.50 -0.34
C LEU A 23 7.24 10.58 -0.59
N PHE A 24 6.43 10.96 0.40
CA PHE A 24 5.40 11.98 0.22
C PHE A 24 5.97 13.34 -0.23
N PRO A 25 7.03 13.91 0.40
CA PRO A 25 7.68 15.12 -0.09
C PRO A 25 8.25 14.99 -1.50
N ILE A 26 8.85 13.84 -1.85
CA ILE A 26 9.35 13.60 -3.22
C ILE A 26 8.19 13.63 -4.22
N MET A 27 7.07 12.99 -3.89
CA MET A 27 5.88 12.96 -4.74
C MET A 27 5.29 14.36 -4.94
N THR A 28 5.17 15.16 -3.87
CA THR A 28 4.72 16.56 -3.98
C THR A 28 5.70 17.42 -4.77
N CYS A 29 7.01 17.17 -4.66
CA CYS A 29 8.01 17.85 -5.46
C CYS A 29 7.86 17.51 -6.95
N LEU A 30 7.68 16.24 -7.28
CA LEU A 30 7.43 15.79 -8.66
C LEU A 30 6.13 16.37 -9.23
N GLU A 31 5.07 16.42 -8.43
CA GLU A 31 3.81 17.06 -8.81
C GLU A 31 4.01 18.56 -9.10
N ARG A 32 4.78 19.26 -8.25
CA ARG A 32 5.11 20.67 -8.50
C ARG A 32 5.95 20.86 -9.77
N LEU A 33 6.94 20.00 -10.01
CA LEU A 33 7.72 20.00 -11.24
C LEU A 33 6.85 19.72 -12.46
N TRP A 34 5.82 18.89 -12.31
CA TRP A 34 4.87 18.58 -13.37
C TRP A 34 4.04 19.78 -13.78
N LEU A 35 3.54 20.54 -12.79
CA LEU A 35 2.80 21.78 -13.00
C LEU A 35 3.68 22.87 -13.65
N ILE A 36 4.89 23.08 -13.11
CA ILE A 36 5.85 24.04 -13.67
C ILE A 36 6.24 23.68 -15.11
N GLY A 37 6.50 22.40 -15.38
CA GLY A 37 6.88 21.90 -16.71
C GLY A 37 5.77 22.07 -17.76
N ASN A 38 4.51 22.09 -17.33
CA ASN A 38 3.36 22.36 -18.19
C ASN A 38 2.92 23.83 -18.21
N LYS A 39 3.61 24.71 -17.46
CA LYS A 39 3.24 26.13 -17.29
C LYS A 39 1.80 26.32 -16.81
N THR A 40 1.26 25.36 -16.07
CA THR A 40 -0.09 25.39 -15.50
C THR A 40 -0.01 25.35 -13.98
N THR A 41 -0.97 25.97 -13.32
CA THR A 41 -1.11 25.89 -11.86
C THR A 41 -2.01 24.75 -11.43
N VAL A 42 -2.89 24.29 -12.32
CA VAL A 42 -3.86 23.22 -12.09
C VAL A 42 -4.07 22.44 -13.40
N ILE A 43 -4.26 21.13 -13.29
CA ILE A 43 -4.67 20.27 -14.40
C ILE A 43 -6.19 20.24 -14.44
N THR A 44 -6.76 20.64 -15.56
CA THR A 44 -8.21 20.70 -15.82
C THR A 44 -8.52 19.98 -17.13
N TRP A 45 -9.80 19.67 -17.39
CA TRP A 45 -10.18 19.06 -18.67
C TRP A 45 -9.79 19.91 -19.89
N ASP A 46 -9.81 21.24 -19.73
CA ASP A 46 -9.51 22.18 -20.81
C ASP A 46 -8.05 22.10 -21.25
N ASN A 47 -7.14 21.75 -20.33
CA ASN A 47 -5.70 21.69 -20.61
C ASN A 47 -5.13 20.26 -20.67
N ILE A 48 -5.95 19.23 -20.44
CA ILE A 48 -5.46 17.84 -20.32
C ILE A 48 -4.78 17.34 -21.59
N ILE A 49 -5.27 17.74 -22.77
CA ILE A 49 -4.70 17.35 -24.06
C ILE A 49 -3.32 18.00 -24.24
N GLU A 50 -3.17 19.26 -23.85
CA GLU A 50 -1.89 19.99 -23.92
C GLU A 50 -0.88 19.40 -22.92
N VAL A 51 -1.34 19.07 -21.71
CA VAL A 51 -0.54 18.43 -20.67
C VAL A 51 -0.03 17.06 -21.13
N ILE A 52 -0.87 16.23 -21.76
CA ILE A 52 -0.48 14.89 -22.25
C ILE A 52 0.49 14.97 -23.44
N LYS A 53 0.37 15.99 -24.29
CA LYS A 53 1.29 16.18 -25.42
C LYS A 53 2.69 16.59 -24.98
N ASN A 54 2.85 17.14 -23.77
CA ASN A 54 4.14 17.56 -23.27
C ASN A 54 5.02 16.34 -22.91
N PRO A 55 6.22 16.18 -23.49
CA PRO A 55 7.11 15.06 -23.15
C PRO A 55 7.53 15.04 -21.68
N ILE A 56 7.56 16.20 -21.00
CA ILE A 56 7.91 16.31 -19.58
C ILE A 56 6.87 15.58 -18.72
N THR A 57 5.58 15.61 -19.11
CA THR A 57 4.51 14.88 -18.42
C THR A 57 4.82 13.39 -18.38
N TRP A 58 5.23 12.80 -19.51
CA TRP A 58 5.54 11.37 -19.56
C TRP A 58 6.76 11.02 -18.73
N ILE A 59 7.81 11.85 -18.73
CA ILE A 59 8.99 11.64 -17.89
C ILE A 59 8.59 11.61 -16.41
N ILE A 60 7.80 12.59 -15.97
CA ILE A 60 7.39 12.67 -14.56
C ILE A 60 6.44 11.53 -14.19
N LEU A 61 5.48 11.18 -15.05
CA LEU A 61 4.59 10.04 -14.82
C LEU A 61 5.36 8.71 -14.75
N ILE A 62 6.38 8.52 -15.57
CA ILE A 62 7.25 7.33 -15.51
C ILE A 62 8.02 7.30 -14.19
N VAL A 63 8.62 8.42 -13.77
CA VAL A 63 9.33 8.51 -12.49
C VAL A 63 8.40 8.23 -11.31
N LEU A 64 7.20 8.83 -11.32
CA LEU A 64 6.16 8.61 -10.33
C LEU A 64 5.76 7.13 -10.27
N GLY A 65 5.50 6.53 -11.43
CA GLY A 65 5.14 5.12 -11.56
C GLY A 65 6.24 4.19 -11.02
N ILE A 66 7.51 4.47 -11.33
CA ILE A 66 8.65 3.71 -10.82
C ILE A 66 8.75 3.83 -9.30
N LEU A 67 8.62 5.03 -8.73
CA LEU A 67 8.70 5.24 -7.28
C LEU A 67 7.58 4.49 -6.55
N LEU A 68 6.36 4.57 -7.08
CA LEU A 68 5.20 3.88 -6.52
C LEU A 68 5.38 2.36 -6.57
N VAL A 69 5.80 1.83 -7.72
CA VAL A 69 6.02 0.39 -7.87
C VAL A 69 7.19 -0.10 -7.04
N ALA A 70 8.30 0.62 -7.01
CA ALA A 70 9.43 0.24 -6.18
C ALA A 70 9.04 0.27 -4.69
N GLY A 71 8.39 1.34 -4.21
CA GLY A 71 8.01 1.44 -2.80
C GLY A 71 7.02 0.37 -2.35
N THR A 72 5.98 0.13 -3.14
CA THR A 72 5.01 -0.95 -2.86
C THR A 72 5.63 -2.33 -2.88
N MET A 73 6.46 -2.63 -3.88
CA MET A 73 7.13 -3.93 -3.99
C MET A 73 8.13 -4.13 -2.85
N PHE A 74 8.81 -3.07 -2.43
CA PHE A 74 9.67 -3.12 -1.25
C PHE A 74 8.89 -3.60 -0.02
N GLU A 75 7.76 -2.97 0.24
CA GLU A 75 6.90 -3.30 1.38
C GLU A 75 6.36 -4.73 1.29
N GLN A 76 5.80 -5.10 0.14
CA GLN A 76 5.20 -6.42 -0.06
C GLN A 76 6.27 -7.52 0.02
N PHE A 77 7.40 -7.38 -0.67
CA PHE A 77 8.45 -8.39 -0.67
C PHE A 77 9.06 -8.57 0.71
N ALA A 78 9.42 -7.48 1.40
CA ALA A 78 9.94 -7.57 2.76
C ALA A 78 8.94 -8.26 3.73
N LEU A 79 7.66 -7.95 3.60
CA LEU A 79 6.61 -8.52 4.44
C LEU A 79 6.38 -10.01 4.15
N TYR A 80 6.21 -10.40 2.89
CA TYR A 80 5.93 -11.78 2.50
C TYR A 80 7.15 -12.70 2.68
N ASP A 81 8.36 -12.23 2.39
CA ASP A 81 9.61 -12.94 2.70
C ASP A 81 9.71 -13.22 4.21
N THR A 82 9.47 -12.20 5.05
CA THR A 82 9.54 -12.38 6.51
C THR A 82 8.47 -13.37 6.99
N LEU A 83 7.28 -13.36 6.39
CA LEU A 83 6.22 -14.32 6.69
C LEU A 83 6.58 -15.74 6.24
N HIS A 84 7.29 -15.90 5.12
CA HIS A 84 7.83 -17.18 4.68
C HIS A 84 8.93 -17.68 5.62
N ALA A 85 9.90 -16.84 5.98
CA ALA A 85 10.92 -17.15 6.99
C ALA A 85 10.29 -17.56 8.35
N CYS A 86 9.24 -16.87 8.77
CA CYS A 86 8.47 -17.21 9.98
C CYS A 86 7.85 -18.62 9.92
N LYS A 87 7.37 -19.04 8.74
CA LYS A 87 6.75 -20.35 8.54
C LYS A 87 7.82 -21.45 8.62
N CYS A 88 9.01 -21.19 8.10
CA CYS A 88 10.18 -22.07 8.17
C CYS A 88 10.91 -22.01 9.53
N GLY A 89 10.35 -21.30 10.53
CA GLY A 89 10.89 -21.26 11.90
C GLY A 89 12.06 -20.30 12.11
N GLN A 90 12.45 -19.54 11.09
CA GLN A 90 13.56 -18.59 11.13
C GLN A 90 13.18 -17.28 11.82
N LYS A 91 14.14 -16.68 12.53
CA LYS A 91 14.00 -15.34 13.12
C LYS A 91 14.68 -14.30 12.25
N ARG A 92 13.96 -13.24 11.87
CA ARG A 92 14.53 -12.10 11.13
C ARG A 92 14.59 -10.87 12.02
N THR A 93 15.75 -10.22 12.02
CA THR A 93 15.93 -8.89 12.62
C THR A 93 15.40 -7.80 11.68
N LEU A 94 15.03 -6.64 12.21
CA LEU A 94 14.54 -5.51 11.43
C LEU A 94 15.46 -5.16 10.24
N LYS A 95 16.78 -5.17 10.46
CA LYS A 95 17.79 -4.90 9.41
C LYS A 95 17.74 -5.92 8.28
N GLN A 96 17.56 -7.20 8.60
CA GLN A 96 17.45 -8.26 7.60
C GLN A 96 16.17 -8.13 6.78
N ILE A 97 15.06 -7.70 7.40
CA ILE A 97 13.79 -7.44 6.70
C ILE A 97 13.96 -6.31 5.67
N PHE A 98 14.59 -5.20 6.07
CA PHE A 98 14.88 -4.09 5.15
C PHE A 98 15.84 -4.50 4.03
N SER A 99 16.91 -5.23 4.34
CA SER A 99 17.84 -5.75 3.32
C SER A 99 17.10 -6.61 2.31
N ALA A 100 16.33 -7.59 2.78
CA ALA A 100 15.58 -8.50 1.94
C ALA A 100 14.66 -7.76 0.95
N GLY A 101 13.95 -6.72 1.41
CA GLY A 101 13.13 -5.90 0.52
C GLY A 101 13.92 -5.25 -0.62
N PHE A 102 15.09 -4.68 -0.34
CA PHE A 102 15.97 -4.07 -1.36
C PHE A 102 16.54 -5.12 -2.31
N ASP A 103 17.00 -6.24 -1.74
CA ASP A 103 17.65 -7.32 -2.45
C ASP A 103 16.67 -7.93 -3.46
N LEU A 104 15.46 -8.25 -3.01
CA LEU A 104 14.38 -8.81 -3.82
C LEU A 104 13.87 -7.84 -4.90
N ILE A 105 13.77 -6.53 -4.62
CA ILE A 105 13.43 -5.57 -5.69
C ILE A 105 14.51 -5.53 -6.75
N SER A 106 15.78 -5.45 -6.35
CA SER A 106 16.88 -5.33 -7.32
C SER A 106 16.96 -6.55 -8.24
N GLU A 107 16.65 -7.73 -7.71
CA GLU A 107 16.64 -8.98 -8.46
C GLU A 107 15.39 -9.14 -9.34
N ARG A 108 14.22 -8.69 -8.85
CA ARG A 108 12.92 -8.96 -9.46
C ARG A 108 12.37 -7.80 -10.30
N LEU A 109 12.87 -6.57 -10.14
CA LEU A 109 12.51 -5.42 -10.97
C LEU A 109 13.32 -5.41 -12.29
N LYS A 110 13.16 -6.50 -13.06
CA LYS A 110 13.72 -6.67 -14.41
C LYS A 110 12.65 -6.37 -15.45
N PHE A 111 13.04 -6.03 -16.67
CA PHE A 111 12.12 -5.79 -17.80
C PHE A 111 11.18 -6.97 -18.08
N GLU A 112 11.57 -8.19 -17.73
CA GLU A 112 10.72 -9.39 -17.85
C GLU A 112 9.48 -9.34 -16.94
N ASN A 113 9.53 -8.54 -15.87
CA ASN A 113 8.47 -8.39 -14.88
C ASN A 113 7.69 -7.08 -15.04
N LEU A 114 7.64 -6.46 -16.23
CA LEU A 114 6.87 -5.24 -16.47
C LEU A 114 5.38 -5.35 -16.13
N LEU A 115 4.80 -6.56 -16.15
CA LEU A 115 3.41 -6.80 -15.73
C LEU A 115 3.17 -6.50 -14.23
N LEU A 116 4.24 -6.36 -13.45
CA LEU A 116 4.22 -5.91 -12.06
C LEU A 116 3.70 -4.47 -11.92
N LEU A 117 3.99 -3.58 -12.89
CA LEU A 117 3.53 -2.19 -12.89
C LEU A 117 2.00 -2.07 -12.85
N PRO A 118 1.25 -2.59 -13.85
CA PRO A 118 -0.20 -2.51 -13.84
C PRO A 118 -0.82 -3.32 -12.70
N TYR A 119 -0.21 -4.43 -12.28
CA TYR A 119 -0.69 -5.16 -11.09
C TYR A 119 -0.65 -4.28 -9.83
N THR A 120 0.47 -3.62 -9.60
CA THR A 120 0.68 -2.83 -8.40
C THR A 120 -0.20 -1.58 -8.39
N ILE A 121 -0.25 -0.85 -9.50
CA ILE A 121 -0.97 0.42 -9.58
C ILE A 121 -2.48 0.20 -9.66
N LEU A 122 -2.94 -0.81 -10.42
CA LEU A 122 -4.35 -1.02 -10.68
C LEU A 122 -4.95 -2.06 -9.74
N VAL A 123 -4.32 -3.24 -9.68
CA VAL A 123 -4.91 -4.39 -8.98
C VAL A 123 -4.79 -4.26 -7.46
N LEU A 124 -3.64 -3.84 -6.93
CA LEU A 124 -3.50 -3.63 -5.48
C LEU A 124 -4.27 -2.40 -4.97
N ARG A 125 -4.28 -1.29 -5.74
CA ARG A 125 -5.04 -0.08 -5.38
C ARG A 125 -6.55 -0.33 -5.40
N PHE A 126 -7.09 -0.77 -6.52
CA PHE A 126 -8.54 -0.82 -6.72
C PHE A 126 -9.14 -2.16 -6.31
N GLY A 127 -8.38 -3.26 -6.35
CA GLY A 127 -8.90 -4.58 -6.03
C GLY A 127 -9.12 -4.86 -4.54
N THR A 128 -8.55 -4.04 -3.65
CA THR A 128 -8.66 -4.19 -2.20
C THR A 128 -9.83 -3.40 -1.61
N LEU A 129 -10.55 -2.62 -2.42
CA LEU A 129 -11.66 -1.71 -2.08
C LEU A 129 -11.31 -0.58 -1.08
N THR A 130 -10.37 -0.79 -0.17
CA THR A 130 -9.87 0.23 0.75
C THR A 130 -8.54 0.85 0.32
N GLY A 131 -7.77 0.16 -0.56
CA GLY A 131 -6.47 0.62 -1.00
C GLY A 131 -5.35 0.46 0.05
N ASP A 132 -5.57 -0.36 1.08
CA ASP A 132 -4.76 -0.41 2.31
C ASP A 132 -3.67 -1.49 2.37
N VAL A 133 -3.48 -2.23 1.28
CA VAL A 133 -2.49 -3.32 1.26
C VAL A 133 -1.06 -2.77 1.21
N SER A 134 -0.87 -1.51 0.81
CA SER A 134 0.43 -0.84 0.82
C SER A 134 0.34 0.62 1.28
N SER A 135 1.29 1.03 2.13
CA SER A 135 1.40 2.42 2.60
C SER A 135 1.80 3.43 1.53
N VAL A 136 2.45 2.99 0.45
CA VAL A 136 2.85 3.86 -0.66
C VAL A 136 1.67 4.17 -1.58
N ILE A 137 0.73 3.24 -1.69
CA ILE A 137 -0.48 3.40 -2.52
C ILE A 137 -1.48 4.38 -1.89
N SER A 138 -1.51 4.48 -0.56
CA SER A 138 -2.39 5.42 0.16
C SER A 138 -1.99 6.89 0.01
N VAL A 139 -0.74 7.17 -0.41
CA VAL A 139 -0.23 8.52 -0.69
C VAL A 139 -0.89 9.12 -1.94
N ILE A 140 -1.29 8.30 -2.91
CA ILE A 140 -1.96 8.78 -4.12
C ILE A 140 -3.45 9.00 -3.81
N LYS A 141 -3.80 10.22 -3.42
CA LYS A 141 -5.19 10.66 -3.47
C LYS A 141 -5.56 10.92 -4.92
N ILE A 142 -6.53 10.17 -5.45
CA ILE A 142 -7.19 10.55 -6.70
C ILE A 142 -7.85 11.90 -6.41
N PRO A 143 -7.49 12.98 -7.12
CA PRO A 143 -8.10 14.27 -6.90
C PRO A 143 -9.63 14.20 -7.00
N GLY A 144 -10.34 14.88 -6.10
CA GLY A 144 -11.80 14.83 -6.00
C GLY A 144 -12.51 15.18 -7.32
N PHE A 145 -11.92 16.07 -8.12
CA PHE A 145 -12.47 16.46 -9.43
C PHE A 145 -12.62 15.28 -10.40
N ILE A 146 -11.67 14.33 -10.38
CA ILE A 146 -11.75 13.11 -11.22
C ILE A 146 -12.95 12.27 -10.78
N LEU A 147 -13.14 12.09 -9.47
CA LEU A 147 -14.26 11.31 -8.92
C LEU A 147 -15.62 11.99 -9.14
N GLU A 148 -15.67 13.33 -9.07
CA GLU A 148 -16.86 14.13 -9.31
C GLU A 148 -17.27 14.13 -10.78
N ASP A 149 -16.30 14.17 -11.69
CA ASP A 149 -16.56 14.07 -13.12
C ASP A 149 -17.08 12.69 -13.51
N PHE A 150 -16.53 11.58 -12.96
CA PHE A 150 -17.10 10.24 -13.19
C PHE A 150 -18.57 10.09 -12.72
N ARG A 151 -19.10 11.06 -11.96
CA ARG A 151 -20.50 11.07 -11.51
C ARG A 151 -21.42 11.95 -12.37
N LYS A 152 -20.91 12.68 -13.36
CA LYS A 152 -21.71 13.54 -14.24
C LYS A 152 -22.58 12.74 -15.20
N HIS A 153 -22.06 11.67 -15.79
CA HIS A 153 -22.84 10.85 -16.72
C HIS A 153 -23.02 9.41 -16.24
N ASN A 154 -24.19 8.83 -16.54
CA ASN A 154 -24.51 7.47 -16.12
C ASN A 154 -23.58 6.42 -16.75
N TRP A 155 -23.05 6.68 -17.96
CA TRP A 155 -22.09 5.79 -18.61
C TRP A 155 -20.70 5.82 -17.94
N GLU A 156 -20.26 6.97 -17.42
CA GLU A 156 -19.00 7.11 -16.68
C GLU A 156 -19.04 6.35 -15.36
N LYS A 157 -20.16 6.43 -14.64
CA LYS A 157 -20.42 5.63 -13.44
C LYS A 157 -20.37 4.14 -13.76
N ALA A 158 -21.02 3.71 -14.84
CA ALA A 158 -21.02 2.32 -15.28
C ALA A 158 -19.63 1.82 -15.69
N ALA A 159 -18.86 2.65 -16.40
CA ALA A 159 -17.48 2.36 -16.79
C ALA A 159 -16.57 2.23 -15.56
N PHE A 160 -16.68 3.15 -14.61
CA PHE A 160 -15.92 3.10 -13.35
C PHE A 160 -16.29 1.87 -12.51
N LEU A 161 -17.58 1.55 -12.40
CA LEU A 161 -18.04 0.36 -11.69
C LEU A 161 -17.52 -0.93 -12.37
N CYS A 162 -17.58 -1.01 -13.70
CA CYS A 162 -17.03 -2.13 -14.46
C CYS A 162 -15.53 -2.30 -14.21
N PHE A 163 -14.78 -1.20 -14.27
CA PHE A 163 -13.35 -1.18 -13.96
C PHE A 163 -13.06 -1.66 -12.53
N GLN A 164 -13.83 -1.20 -11.54
CA GLN A 164 -13.69 -1.60 -10.15
C GLN A 164 -13.95 -3.11 -9.97
N VAL A 165 -15.02 -3.64 -10.59
CA VAL A 165 -15.34 -5.08 -10.55
C VAL A 165 -14.24 -5.91 -11.20
N LEU A 166 -13.70 -5.45 -12.34
CA LEU A 166 -12.58 -6.09 -13.01
C LEU A 166 -11.32 -6.11 -12.13
N ALA A 167 -11.00 -4.98 -11.48
CA ALA A 167 -9.85 -4.87 -10.59
C ALA A 167 -9.96 -5.81 -9.38
N ILE A 168 -11.14 -5.90 -8.76
CA ILE A 168 -11.43 -6.85 -7.67
C ILE A 168 -11.28 -8.28 -8.17
N TYR A 169 -11.85 -8.62 -9.32
CA TYR A 169 -11.71 -9.94 -9.91
C TYR A 169 -10.23 -10.32 -10.16
N CYS A 170 -9.46 -9.40 -10.75
CA CYS A 170 -8.02 -9.57 -10.97
C CYS A 170 -7.26 -9.74 -9.65
N PHE A 171 -7.60 -8.94 -8.62
CA PHE A 171 -6.99 -9.06 -7.30
C PHE A 171 -7.23 -10.44 -6.70
N LEU A 172 -8.48 -10.91 -6.69
CA LEU A 172 -8.81 -12.24 -6.18
C LEU A 172 -8.13 -13.36 -6.97
N ARG A 173 -7.85 -13.18 -8.26
CA ARG A 173 -7.10 -14.14 -9.09
C ARG A 173 -5.60 -14.12 -8.84
N TRP A 174 -5.05 -12.96 -8.54
CA TRP A 174 -3.62 -12.73 -8.47
C TRP A 174 -3.12 -12.45 -7.05
N VAL A 175 -3.96 -12.68 -6.03
CA VAL A 175 -3.62 -12.49 -4.61
C VAL A 175 -2.43 -13.33 -4.15
N TYR A 176 -2.20 -14.50 -4.77
CA TYR A 176 -1.07 -15.37 -4.44
C TYR A 176 0.15 -15.15 -5.32
N SER A 177 0.14 -14.16 -6.22
CA SER A 177 1.27 -13.95 -7.14
C SER A 177 2.54 -13.58 -6.38
N ILE A 178 2.45 -12.69 -5.38
CA ILE A 178 3.59 -12.31 -4.54
C ILE A 178 4.04 -13.49 -3.65
N PRO A 179 3.17 -14.19 -2.89
CA PRO A 179 3.52 -15.42 -2.19
C PRO A 179 4.26 -16.46 -3.04
N VAL A 180 3.77 -16.72 -4.26
CA VAL A 180 4.41 -17.65 -5.20
C VAL A 180 5.81 -17.18 -5.58
N MET A 181 5.98 -15.89 -5.89
CA MET A 181 7.30 -15.36 -6.23
C MET A 181 8.30 -15.39 -5.07
N MET A 182 7.82 -15.28 -3.84
CA MET A 182 8.69 -15.32 -2.65
C MET A 182 9.12 -16.73 -2.29
N GLU A 183 8.31 -17.75 -2.62
CA GLU A 183 8.64 -19.14 -2.32
C GLU A 183 9.35 -19.84 -3.48
N GLU A 184 8.96 -19.55 -4.73
CA GLU A 184 9.55 -20.17 -5.92
C GLU A 184 10.56 -19.21 -6.54
N ASP A 185 11.84 -19.43 -6.18
CA ASP A 185 12.97 -18.72 -6.76
C ASP A 185 12.92 -18.76 -8.30
N GLU A 186 13.30 -17.64 -8.93
CA GLU A 186 13.35 -17.44 -10.39
C GLU A 186 12.02 -17.44 -11.17
N THR A 187 10.86 -17.48 -10.51
CA THR A 187 9.60 -17.36 -11.24
C THR A 187 9.37 -15.94 -11.81
N SER A 188 9.17 -15.83 -13.13
CA SER A 188 8.68 -14.60 -13.75
C SER A 188 7.31 -14.22 -13.18
N PHE A 189 7.03 -12.92 -13.04
CA PHE A 189 5.75 -12.44 -12.49
C PHE A 189 4.54 -13.00 -13.26
N LYS A 190 4.68 -13.15 -14.58
CA LYS A 190 3.65 -13.76 -15.43
C LYS A 190 3.37 -15.22 -15.07
N ALA A 191 4.42 -16.00 -14.80
CA ALA A 191 4.27 -17.39 -14.35
C ALA A 191 3.60 -17.46 -12.97
N ALA A 192 4.00 -16.57 -12.05
CA ALA A 192 3.40 -16.47 -10.72
C ALA A 192 1.90 -16.10 -10.79
N CYS A 193 1.51 -15.15 -11.65
CA CYS A 193 0.10 -14.83 -11.89
C CYS A 193 -0.68 -16.02 -12.46
N LYS A 194 -0.09 -16.78 -13.38
CA LYS A 194 -0.73 -17.98 -13.96
C LYS A 194 -0.94 -19.06 -12.89
N LYS A 195 0.05 -19.27 -12.01
CA LYS A 195 -0.05 -20.21 -10.89
C LYS A 195 -1.08 -19.73 -9.86
N SER A 196 -1.05 -18.45 -9.48
CA SER A 196 -2.06 -17.84 -8.60
C SER A 196 -3.46 -18.01 -9.17
N ALA A 197 -3.66 -17.74 -10.46
CA ALA A 197 -4.95 -17.89 -11.11
C ALA A 197 -5.42 -19.36 -11.09
N ALA A 198 -4.53 -20.32 -11.33
CA ALA A 198 -4.82 -21.75 -11.23
C ALA A 198 -5.24 -22.16 -9.80
N MET A 199 -4.50 -21.70 -8.78
CA MET A 199 -4.78 -22.01 -7.38
C MET A 199 -6.11 -21.43 -6.88
N THR A 200 -6.54 -20.30 -7.44
CA THR A 200 -7.75 -19.59 -7.03
C THR A 200 -9.00 -20.03 -7.83
N LYS A 201 -8.90 -21.03 -8.72
CA LYS A 201 -10.01 -21.51 -9.58
C LYS A 201 -11.24 -22.04 -8.82
N GLY A 202 -12.42 -21.88 -9.44
CA GLY A 202 -13.68 -22.42 -8.94
C GLY A 202 -14.10 -21.83 -7.59
N LYS A 203 -14.54 -22.70 -6.66
CA LYS A 203 -15.07 -22.32 -5.33
C LYS A 203 -14.08 -21.55 -4.45
N HIS A 204 -12.79 -21.54 -4.79
CA HIS A 204 -11.77 -20.89 -3.97
C HIS A 204 -11.67 -19.39 -4.17
N VAL A 205 -12.08 -18.87 -5.34
CA VAL A 205 -12.19 -17.41 -5.52
C VAL A 205 -13.20 -16.83 -4.53
N ILE A 206 -14.30 -17.55 -4.28
CA ILE A 206 -15.32 -17.17 -3.30
C ILE A 206 -14.74 -17.23 -1.89
N LYS A 207 -13.96 -18.26 -1.56
CA LYS A 207 -13.31 -18.37 -0.23
C LYS A 207 -12.35 -17.21 0.04
N ILE A 208 -11.53 -16.82 -0.93
CA ILE A 208 -10.63 -15.67 -0.82
C ILE A 208 -11.43 -14.37 -0.76
N GLY A 209 -12.50 -14.27 -1.56
CA GLY A 209 -13.45 -13.16 -1.51
C GLY A 209 -14.07 -12.99 -0.13
N MET A 210 -14.48 -14.08 0.51
CA MET A 210 -15.00 -14.06 1.90
C MET A 210 -13.94 -13.66 2.92
N ILE A 211 -12.69 -14.11 2.78
CA ILE A 211 -11.58 -13.66 3.65
C ILE A 211 -11.37 -12.15 3.48
N THR A 212 -11.34 -11.67 2.24
CA THR A 212 -11.15 -10.25 1.91
C THR A 212 -12.31 -9.41 2.45
N LEU A 213 -13.56 -9.86 2.26
CA LEU A 213 -14.76 -9.21 2.78
C LEU A 213 -14.78 -9.22 4.32
N GLY A 214 -14.35 -10.32 4.95
CA GLY A 214 -14.25 -10.41 6.41
C GLY A 214 -13.27 -9.40 6.97
N TRP A 215 -12.10 -9.23 6.35
CA TRP A 215 -11.17 -8.17 6.71
C TRP A 215 -11.74 -6.78 6.46
N LEU A 216 -12.36 -6.55 5.30
CA LEU A 216 -13.01 -5.27 5.00
C LEU A 216 -14.02 -4.87 6.08
N LEU A 217 -14.92 -5.79 6.44
CA LEU A 217 -15.92 -5.57 7.48
C LEU A 217 -15.28 -5.33 8.85
N LEU A 218 -14.22 -6.07 9.18
CA LEU A 218 -13.49 -5.89 10.43
C LEU A 218 -12.81 -4.51 10.50
N VAL A 219 -12.16 -4.09 9.41
CA VAL A 219 -11.54 -2.75 9.32
C VAL A 219 -12.58 -1.66 9.44
N CYS A 220 -13.71 -1.77 8.73
CA CYS A 220 -14.82 -0.82 8.84
C CYS A 220 -15.39 -0.79 10.27
N LEU A 221 -15.66 -1.95 10.86
CA LEU A 221 -16.18 -2.04 12.22
C LEU A 221 -15.24 -1.36 13.21
N LEU A 222 -13.95 -1.69 13.15
CA LEU A 222 -12.96 -1.13 14.08
C LEU A 222 -12.76 0.37 13.84
N TYR A 223 -12.78 0.84 12.59
CA TYR A 223 -12.77 2.26 12.27
C TYR A 223 -13.97 2.99 12.88
N TYR A 224 -15.20 2.58 12.57
CA TYR A 224 -16.41 3.28 13.02
C TYR A 224 -16.61 3.16 14.52
N ALA A 225 -16.51 1.95 15.08
CA ALA A 225 -16.71 1.71 16.51
C ALA A 225 -15.59 2.31 17.36
N GLY A 226 -14.32 2.15 16.92
CA GLY A 226 -13.16 2.72 17.61
C GLY A 226 -13.20 4.25 17.64
N THR A 227 -13.50 4.87 16.49
CA THR A 227 -13.63 6.33 16.40
C THR A 227 -14.80 6.84 17.25
N ALA A 228 -15.96 6.18 17.18
CA ALA A 228 -17.13 6.56 17.97
C ALA A 228 -16.85 6.46 19.48
N ALA A 229 -16.14 5.42 19.92
CA ALA A 229 -15.74 5.25 21.31
C ALA A 229 -14.78 6.36 21.77
N ILE A 230 -13.75 6.67 20.98
CA ILE A 230 -12.78 7.73 21.32
C ILE A 230 -13.47 9.09 21.43
N VAL A 231 -14.30 9.44 20.43
CA VAL A 231 -15.02 10.72 20.42
C VAL A 231 -16.06 10.78 21.53
N GLY A 232 -16.74 9.67 21.83
CA GLY A 232 -17.69 9.56 22.93
C GLY A 232 -17.03 9.76 24.30
N ILE A 233 -15.88 9.12 24.53
CA ILE A 233 -15.09 9.32 25.76
C ILE A 233 -14.62 10.78 25.86
N TRP A 234 -14.13 11.35 24.76
CA TRP A 234 -13.73 12.75 24.71
C TRP A 234 -14.90 13.69 25.06
N PHE A 235 -16.08 13.44 24.51
CA PHE A 235 -17.28 14.20 24.83
C PHE A 235 -17.65 14.13 26.32
N LEU A 236 -17.64 12.93 26.90
CA LEU A 236 -17.93 12.75 28.34
C LEU A 236 -16.91 13.50 29.21
N LEU A 237 -15.63 13.44 28.85
CA LEU A 237 -14.57 14.17 29.56
C LEU A 237 -14.72 15.69 29.40
N SER A 238 -15.05 16.19 28.20
CA SER A 238 -15.22 17.63 27.98
C SER A 238 -16.46 18.16 28.69
N ALA A 239 -17.57 17.42 28.65
CA ALA A 239 -18.80 17.77 29.36
C ALA A 239 -18.59 17.80 30.88
N TRP A 240 -17.72 16.94 31.41
CA TRP A 240 -17.37 16.94 32.83
C TRP A 240 -16.43 18.08 33.22
N LEU A 241 -15.39 18.37 32.41
CA LEU A 241 -14.37 19.36 32.74
C LEU A 241 -14.80 20.81 32.45
N MET A 242 -15.52 21.01 31.35
CA MET A 242 -15.88 22.34 30.82
C MET A 242 -17.31 22.31 30.23
N PRO A 243 -18.35 22.13 31.07
CA PRO A 243 -19.73 22.00 30.60
C PRO A 243 -20.22 23.22 29.83
N ALA A 244 -19.83 24.44 30.25
CA ALA A 244 -20.27 25.68 29.61
C ALA A 244 -19.69 25.91 28.19
N GLN A 245 -18.59 25.23 27.84
CA GLN A 245 -17.93 25.36 26.54
C GLN A 245 -18.15 24.14 25.64
N THR A 246 -18.77 23.07 26.16
CA THR A 246 -18.96 21.83 25.41
C THR A 246 -20.21 21.95 24.55
N PRO A 247 -20.09 21.93 23.21
CA PRO A 247 -21.26 21.96 22.34
C PRO A 247 -22.08 20.67 22.48
N GLY A 248 -23.33 20.68 22.01
CA GLY A 248 -24.18 19.50 22.03
C GLY A 248 -23.54 18.29 21.36
N PHE A 249 -23.89 17.08 21.80
CA PHE A 249 -23.26 15.84 21.34
C PHE A 249 -23.17 15.72 19.81
N ASN A 250 -24.25 16.05 19.09
CA ASN A 250 -24.30 15.93 17.63
C ASN A 250 -23.27 16.81 16.91
N THR A 251 -23.12 18.07 17.33
CA THR A 251 -22.15 18.99 16.73
C THR A 251 -20.72 18.61 17.15
N PHE A 252 -20.53 18.26 18.43
CA PHE A 252 -19.23 17.76 18.91
C PHE A 252 -18.76 16.55 18.10
N PHE A 253 -19.64 15.57 17.93
CA PHE A 253 -19.37 14.32 17.24
C PHE A 253 -19.11 14.55 15.75
N ALA A 254 -19.97 15.30 15.06
CA ALA A 254 -19.82 15.56 13.62
C ALA A 254 -18.49 16.26 13.27
N GLU A 255 -18.08 17.25 14.07
CA GLU A 255 -16.83 17.98 13.85
C GLU A 255 -15.58 17.15 14.11
N ARG A 256 -15.63 16.22 15.07
CA ARG A 256 -14.45 15.50 15.58
C ARG A 256 -14.33 14.09 15.06
N PHE A 257 -15.40 13.48 14.54
CA PHE A 257 -15.40 12.09 14.07
C PHE A 257 -14.41 11.87 12.93
N THR A 258 -14.52 12.64 11.85
CA THR A 258 -13.63 12.49 10.68
C THR A 258 -12.15 12.72 10.99
N PRO A 259 -11.73 13.83 11.65
CA PRO A 259 -10.31 14.03 11.94
C PRO A 259 -9.76 12.99 12.92
N THR A 260 -10.52 12.66 13.99
CA THR A 260 -10.11 11.62 14.96
C THR A 260 -10.03 10.25 14.30
N GLY A 261 -11.03 9.91 13.48
CA GLY A 261 -11.08 8.66 12.75
C GLY A 261 -9.92 8.52 11.76
N THR A 262 -9.56 9.60 11.07
CA THR A 262 -8.41 9.59 10.14
C THR A 262 -7.11 9.28 10.89
N ILE A 263 -6.87 9.93 12.04
CA ILE A 263 -5.67 9.68 12.86
C ILE A 263 -5.69 8.24 13.40
N PHE A 264 -6.82 7.82 13.98
CA PHE A 264 -7.00 6.47 14.51
C PHE A 264 -6.75 5.40 13.43
N TYR A 265 -7.34 5.58 12.25
CA TYR A 265 -7.18 4.69 11.11
C TYR A 265 -5.72 4.57 10.66
N LEU A 266 -4.98 5.69 10.60
CA LEU A 266 -3.57 5.67 10.22
C LEU A 266 -2.75 4.78 11.16
N PHE A 267 -2.91 4.94 12.49
CA PHE A 267 -2.23 4.08 13.47
C PHE A 267 -2.70 2.63 13.41
N PHE A 268 -4.00 2.43 13.23
CA PHE A 268 -4.60 1.10 13.24
C PHE A 268 -4.17 0.26 12.02
N LEU A 269 -4.01 0.88 10.86
CA LEU A 269 -3.49 0.23 9.67
C LEU A 269 -2.07 -0.32 9.86
N TRP A 270 -1.24 0.24 10.76
CA TRP A 270 0.13 -0.22 11.01
C TRP A 270 0.16 -1.65 11.58
N VAL A 271 -0.90 -2.04 12.29
CA VAL A 271 -1.03 -3.37 12.87
C VAL A 271 -1.84 -4.30 11.96
N LEU A 272 -2.85 -3.76 11.27
CA LEU A 272 -3.71 -4.56 10.40
C LEU A 272 -3.02 -5.07 9.14
N THR A 273 -2.24 -4.25 8.45
CA THR A 273 -1.59 -4.64 7.18
C THR A 273 -0.77 -5.94 7.30
N PRO A 274 0.11 -6.12 8.32
CA PRO A 274 0.83 -7.40 8.47
C PRO A 274 -0.08 -8.57 8.85
N LEU A 275 -1.19 -8.33 9.55
CA LEU A 275 -2.18 -9.36 9.86
C LEU A 275 -2.95 -9.80 8.61
N ILE A 276 -3.36 -8.86 7.76
CA ILE A 276 -4.03 -9.11 6.49
C ILE A 276 -3.08 -9.91 5.58
N ALA A 277 -1.84 -9.44 5.39
CA ALA A 277 -0.84 -10.13 4.57
C ALA A 277 -0.60 -11.56 5.05
N SER A 278 -0.49 -11.77 6.37
CA SER A 278 -0.35 -13.12 6.89
C SER A 278 -1.59 -13.98 6.73
N SER A 279 -2.79 -13.41 6.77
CA SER A 279 -4.00 -14.19 6.53
C SER A 279 -4.02 -14.74 5.10
N PHE A 280 -3.58 -13.94 4.13
CA PHE A 280 -3.41 -14.37 2.74
C PHE A 280 -2.28 -15.40 2.61
N MET A 281 -1.16 -15.22 3.32
CA MET A 281 -0.07 -16.19 3.32
C MET A 281 -0.49 -17.55 3.92
N CYS A 282 -1.27 -17.54 5.01
CA CYS A 282 -1.85 -18.75 5.59
C CYS A 282 -2.84 -19.42 4.62
N ALA A 283 -3.68 -18.64 3.94
CA ALA A 283 -4.61 -19.16 2.94
C ALA A 283 -3.88 -19.77 1.73
N TYR A 284 -2.75 -19.18 1.33
CA TYR A 284 -1.84 -19.70 0.32
C TYR A 284 -1.26 -21.06 0.72
N TYR A 285 -0.60 -21.18 1.88
CA TYR A 285 -0.03 -22.45 2.32
C TYR A 285 -1.06 -23.55 2.50
N LYS A 286 -2.23 -23.22 3.05
CA LYS A 286 -3.33 -24.19 3.18
C LYS A 286 -3.80 -24.68 1.81
N ARG A 287 -3.77 -23.82 0.79
CA ARG A 287 -4.10 -24.22 -0.58
C ARG A 287 -3.02 -25.11 -1.18
N LYS A 288 -1.75 -24.80 -0.92
CA LYS A 288 -0.61 -25.60 -1.38
C LYS A 288 -0.64 -27.03 -0.81
N GLU A 289 -0.91 -27.15 0.49
CA GLU A 289 -1.11 -28.42 1.19
C GLU A 289 -2.28 -29.23 0.59
N GLN A 290 -3.40 -28.57 0.27
CA GLN A 290 -4.55 -29.20 -0.39
C GLN A 290 -4.25 -29.68 -1.82
N LEU A 291 -3.27 -29.09 -2.49
CA LEU A 291 -2.81 -29.49 -3.82
C LEU A 291 -1.71 -30.57 -3.76
N GLY A 292 -1.26 -30.95 -2.56
CA GLY A 292 -0.16 -31.91 -2.37
C GLY A 292 1.20 -31.36 -2.79
N GLU A 293 1.34 -30.04 -2.93
CA GLU A 293 2.61 -29.39 -3.27
C GLU A 293 3.49 -29.24 -2.01
N SER A 294 4.79 -29.52 -2.13
CA SER A 294 5.74 -29.30 -1.04
C SER A 294 6.01 -27.81 -0.81
N ILE A 295 6.13 -27.44 0.47
CA ILE A 295 6.59 -26.10 0.85
C ILE A 295 8.11 -26.08 0.63
N HIS A 296 8.60 -25.14 -0.16
CA HIS A 296 10.03 -24.99 -0.43
C HIS A 296 10.73 -24.48 0.83
N GLU A 297 11.97 -24.92 1.02
CA GLU A 297 12.80 -24.41 2.10
C GLU A 297 13.10 -22.92 1.86
N TYR A 298 13.17 -22.18 2.95
CA TYR A 298 13.42 -20.76 2.90
C TYR A 298 14.90 -20.49 2.55
N THR A 299 15.13 -19.81 1.43
CA THR A 299 16.43 -19.31 1.00
C THR A 299 16.61 -17.86 1.49
N GLU A 300 17.73 -17.56 2.15
CA GLU A 300 17.99 -16.18 2.56
C GLU A 300 18.35 -15.32 1.35
N PRO A 301 17.70 -14.15 1.17
CA PRO A 301 18.04 -13.25 0.07
C PRO A 301 19.46 -12.70 0.23
N PRO A 302 20.18 -12.48 -0.88
CA PRO A 302 21.57 -12.04 -0.86
C PRO A 302 21.69 -10.61 -0.34
N HIS A 303 22.52 -10.34 0.66
CA HIS A 303 22.71 -9.00 1.23
C HIS A 303 23.37 -8.00 0.25
N LEU A 304 22.63 -7.30 -0.63
CA LEU A 304 23.20 -6.31 -1.54
C LEU A 304 23.63 -5.03 -0.83
N ILE A 305 22.98 -4.63 0.26
CA ILE A 305 23.34 -3.42 1.00
C ILE A 305 24.75 -3.51 1.59
N SER A 306 25.20 -4.70 2.00
CA SER A 306 26.58 -4.93 2.43
C SER A 306 27.55 -4.98 1.24
N ARG A 307 27.07 -5.41 0.06
CA ARG A 307 27.85 -5.52 -1.17
C ARG A 307 28.12 -4.17 -1.86
N TYR A 308 27.19 -3.21 -1.76
CA TYR A 308 27.30 -1.90 -2.42
C TYR A 308 27.20 -0.73 -1.42
N PRO A 309 28.31 -0.32 -0.78
CA PRO A 309 28.30 0.74 0.24
C PRO A 309 27.90 2.12 -0.31
N ALA A 310 28.10 2.37 -1.61
CA ALA A 310 27.65 3.61 -2.26
C ALA A 310 26.12 3.75 -2.26
N LEU A 311 25.37 2.64 -2.41
CA LEU A 311 23.91 2.65 -2.38
C LEU A 311 23.38 3.10 -1.01
N LYS A 312 24.06 2.69 0.07
CA LYS A 312 23.74 3.15 1.44
C LYS A 312 23.85 4.67 1.56
N TRP A 313 24.90 5.27 1.00
CA TRP A 313 25.08 6.73 1.02
C TRP A 313 24.04 7.45 0.16
N VAL A 314 23.68 6.91 -1.00
CA VAL A 314 22.61 7.47 -1.83
C VAL A 314 21.28 7.48 -1.08
N ILE A 315 20.92 6.38 -0.42
CA ILE A 315 19.69 6.30 0.39
C ILE A 315 19.73 7.34 1.53
N VAL A 316 20.87 7.45 2.24
CA VAL A 316 21.03 8.43 3.33
C VAL A 316 20.90 9.86 2.83
N VAL A 317 21.52 10.19 1.69
CA VAL A 317 21.44 11.53 1.08
C VAL A 317 20.01 11.83 0.63
N VAL A 318 19.33 10.89 -0.03
CA VAL A 318 17.92 11.07 -0.44
C VAL A 318 17.03 11.27 0.79
N CYS A 319 17.19 10.47 1.85
CA CYS A 319 16.46 10.66 3.10
C CYS A 319 16.73 12.04 3.72
N ALA A 320 17.99 12.46 3.80
CA ALA A 320 18.37 13.74 4.40
C ALA A 320 17.82 14.94 3.62
N VAL A 321 17.90 14.88 2.28
CA VAL A 321 17.35 15.91 1.38
C VAL A 321 15.83 15.96 1.50
N SER A 322 15.14 14.83 1.46
CA SER A 322 13.68 14.79 1.59
C SER A 322 13.22 15.26 2.97
N LEU A 323 13.92 14.89 4.05
CA LEU A 323 13.63 15.39 5.39
C LEU A 323 13.79 16.91 5.47
N PHE A 324 14.86 17.46 4.88
CA PHE A 324 15.08 18.90 4.80
C PHE A 324 13.94 19.63 4.07
N PHE A 325 13.45 19.06 2.97
CA PHE A 325 12.31 19.61 2.21
C PHE A 325 10.94 19.31 2.84
N SER A 326 10.85 18.33 3.75
CA SER A 326 9.62 17.97 4.48
C SER A 326 9.34 18.85 5.71
N GLY A 327 10.36 19.58 6.20
CA GLY A 327 10.19 20.53 7.29
C GLY A 327 9.20 21.62 6.91
N PRO A 328 8.35 22.10 7.85
CA PRO A 328 7.44 23.19 7.57
C PRO A 328 8.26 24.38 7.07
N LYS A 329 8.00 24.80 5.82
CA LYS A 329 8.55 26.06 5.30
C LYS A 329 7.95 27.18 6.14
N ARG A 330 8.64 27.54 7.21
CA ARG A 330 8.47 28.84 7.87
C ARG A 330 8.86 29.88 6.83
N PHE A 331 7.85 30.49 6.22
CA PHE A 331 7.90 31.69 5.39
C PHE A 331 8.79 31.64 4.13
N ALA A 332 8.12 31.64 2.98
CA ALA A 332 8.47 32.49 1.84
C ALA A 332 7.22 32.64 0.97
#